data_AF-A0A2P4YIM3-F1
#
_entry.id   AF-A0A2P4YIM3-F1
#
_cell.length_a   1.000
_cell.length_b   1.000
_cell.length_c   1.000
_cell.angle_alpha   90.00
_cell.angle_beta   90.00
_cell.angle_gamma   90.00
#
_symmetry.space_group_name_H-M   'P 1'
#
loop_
_entity.id
_entity.type
_entity.pdbx_description
1 polymer ?
#
loop_
_entity_poly.entity_id
_entity_poly.type
_entity_poly.pdbx_seq_one_letter_code
_entity_poly.pdbx_strand_id
1 'polypeptide(L)'
;MAALPKGAIEKLLREVVGDDVPISKETIDWVTECAGEFLELLGQEANTVAESAAKKENYRISHDHNLGMQQYANEIKQLQGSVELETQKKLPFGLSPVAMAFMKTFKREITIVLGNCILYILALSMQSYVVQAVLQFLAGEENLFHVESGYWLLVIMTVASILAVGSLNYAFFVSSRTGANMRSLVMDLVYQKSLRLSCVARQEYSTGEVLTLMSVDTERVFMVMQESPWIIVGPVSFVISVILVGFLFDVASAAGGAVTLIVISMVSVQFGNTIARVQHDLLAVIEQRVKVTSESLQGIRVMKFYAWEESLAQRVEKIRAKEITLL
;
A
#
# COMPACT_ATOMS: atom_id res chain seq x y z
N MET A 1 4.05 -30.69 -35.94
CA MET A 1 4.28 -29.23 -35.96
C MET A 1 5.78 -29.03 -36.13
N ALA A 2 6.22 -28.27 -37.12
CA ALA A 2 7.63 -28.22 -37.50
C ALA A 2 8.45 -27.47 -36.44
N ALA A 3 9.40 -28.14 -35.79
CA ALA A 3 10.40 -27.49 -34.97
C ALA A 3 11.15 -26.44 -35.82
N LEU A 4 11.45 -25.27 -35.23
CA LEU A 4 12.24 -24.25 -35.90
C LEU A 4 13.54 -24.87 -36.41
N PRO A 5 13.91 -24.68 -37.69
CA PRO A 5 15.11 -25.30 -38.23
C PRO A 5 16.33 -24.78 -37.45
N LYS A 6 17.21 -25.70 -37.01
CA LYS A 6 18.38 -25.39 -36.17
C LYS A 6 19.21 -24.21 -36.69
N GLY A 7 19.32 -24.06 -38.01
CA GLY A 7 20.03 -22.94 -38.64
C GLY A 7 19.42 -21.56 -38.39
N ALA A 8 18.10 -21.47 -38.19
CA ALA A 8 17.44 -20.21 -37.82
C ALA A 8 17.74 -19.83 -36.36
N ILE A 9 17.77 -20.81 -35.46
CA ILE A 9 18.11 -20.62 -34.05
C ILE A 9 19.58 -20.24 -33.89
N GLU A 10 20.47 -20.91 -34.62
CA GLU A 10 21.90 -20.55 -34.60
C GLU A 10 22.12 -19.12 -35.11
N LYS A 11 21.42 -18.70 -36.17
CA LYS A 11 21.51 -17.34 -36.69
C LYS A 11 21.03 -16.30 -35.67
N LEU A 12 19.91 -16.56 -35.00
CA LEU A 12 19.38 -15.68 -33.95
C LEU A 12 20.30 -15.61 -32.73
N LEU A 13 20.89 -16.74 -32.32
CA LEU A 13 21.84 -16.77 -31.22
C LEU A 13 23.11 -15.97 -31.54
N ARG A 14 23.61 -16.07 -32.77
CA ARG A 14 24.76 -15.26 -33.23
C ARG A 14 24.43 -13.78 -33.32
N GLU A 15 23.21 -13.42 -33.72
CA GLU A 15 22.76 -12.03 -33.76
C GLU A 15 22.66 -11.40 -32.35
N VAL A 16 22.31 -12.19 -31.33
CA VAL A 16 22.18 -11.71 -29.94
C VAL A 16 23.50 -11.71 -29.17
N VAL A 17 24.34 -12.74 -29.38
CA VAL A 17 25.58 -12.93 -28.61
C VAL A 17 26.80 -12.30 -29.30
N GLY A 18 26.70 -12.03 -30.61
CA GLY A 18 27.80 -11.56 -31.45
C GLY A 18 28.63 -12.70 -32.03
N ASP A 19 29.17 -12.51 -33.23
CA ASP A 19 29.86 -13.56 -34.01
C ASP A 19 31.18 -14.05 -33.36
N ASP A 20 31.74 -13.26 -32.45
CA ASP A 20 33.07 -13.50 -31.86
C ASP A 20 33.04 -14.51 -30.69
N VAL A 21 31.86 -14.90 -30.21
CA VAL A 21 31.72 -15.80 -29.05
C VAL A 21 31.47 -17.24 -29.52
N PRO A 22 32.33 -18.22 -29.14
CA PRO A 22 32.14 -19.61 -29.54
C PRO A 22 30.95 -20.23 -28.78
N ILE A 23 29.85 -20.50 -29.50
CA ILE A 23 28.67 -21.18 -28.97
C ILE A 23 28.88 -22.69 -29.10
N SER A 24 28.78 -23.44 -27.99
CA SER A 24 28.90 -24.89 -28.00
C SER A 24 27.66 -25.55 -28.64
N LYS A 25 27.84 -26.72 -29.27
CA LYS A 25 26.72 -27.47 -29.88
C LYS A 25 25.67 -27.87 -28.86
N GLU A 26 26.08 -28.19 -27.63
CA GLU A 26 25.17 -28.51 -26.53
C GLU A 26 24.28 -27.32 -26.16
N THR A 27 24.80 -26.09 -26.19
CA THR A 27 24.00 -24.89 -25.95
C THR A 27 22.97 -24.66 -27.05
N ILE A 28 23.33 -24.88 -28.32
CA ILE A 28 22.38 -24.76 -29.44
C ILE A 28 21.29 -25.82 -29.35
N ASP A 29 21.64 -27.06 -29.02
CA ASP A 29 20.67 -28.14 -28.87
C ASP A 29 19.73 -27.90 -27.68
N TRP A 30 20.26 -27.44 -26.54
CA TRP A 30 19.45 -27.08 -25.38
C TRP A 30 18.49 -25.93 -25.66
N VAL A 31 18.95 -24.87 -26.33
CA VAL A 31 18.08 -23.74 -26.74
C VAL A 31 17.03 -24.20 -27.75
N THR A 32 17.36 -25.14 -28.63
CA THR A 32 16.41 -25.70 -29.60
C THR A 32 15.32 -26.51 -28.90
N GLU A 33 15.68 -27.29 -27.88
CA GLU A 33 14.75 -28.08 -27.07
C GLU A 33 13.83 -27.17 -26.25
N CYS A 34 14.38 -26.16 -25.57
CA CYS A 34 13.58 -25.15 -24.85
C CYS A 34 12.66 -24.35 -25.77
N ALA A 35 13.12 -23.98 -26.97
CA ALA A 35 12.28 -23.30 -27.96
C ALA A 35 11.13 -24.21 -28.46
N GLY A 36 11.38 -25.52 -28.56
CA GLY A 36 10.37 -26.53 -28.87
C GLY A 36 9.29 -26.61 -27.78
N GLU A 37 9.68 -26.80 -26.52
CA GLU A 37 8.75 -26.85 -25.39
C GLU A 37 7.96 -25.55 -25.23
N PHE A 38 8.61 -24.41 -25.42
CA PHE A 38 7.95 -23.10 -25.36
C PHE A 38 6.91 -22.93 -26.47
N LEU A 39 7.21 -23.38 -27.69
CA LEU A 39 6.24 -23.36 -28.80
C LEU A 39 5.08 -24.34 -28.57
N GLU A 40 5.33 -25.49 -27.94
CA GLU A 40 4.26 -26.41 -27.55
C GLU A 40 3.37 -25.82 -26.47
N LEU A 41 3.94 -25.18 -25.45
CA LEU A 41 3.20 -24.47 -24.40
C LEU A 41 2.36 -23.32 -24.97
N LEU A 42 2.94 -22.50 -25.85
CA LEU A 42 2.21 -21.45 -26.55
C LEU A 42 1.12 -22.01 -27.45
N GLY A 43 1.40 -23.12 -28.14
CA GLY A 43 0.41 -23.81 -28.97
C GLY A 43 -0.75 -24.37 -28.14
N GLN A 44 -0.47 -24.94 -26.97
CA GLN A 44 -1.48 -25.43 -26.04
C GLN A 44 -2.30 -24.28 -25.45
N GLU A 45 -1.68 -23.20 -24.98
CA GLU A 45 -2.41 -22.03 -24.49
C GLU A 45 -3.23 -21.39 -25.61
N ALA A 46 -2.67 -21.20 -26.79
CA ALA A 46 -3.41 -20.66 -27.94
C ALA A 46 -4.59 -21.55 -28.32
N ASN A 47 -4.45 -22.88 -28.29
CA ASN A 47 -5.55 -23.81 -28.51
C ASN A 47 -6.60 -23.74 -27.38
N THR A 48 -6.20 -23.60 -26.11
CA THR A 48 -7.15 -23.47 -25.00
C THR A 48 -7.91 -22.14 -25.05
N VAL A 49 -7.26 -21.06 -25.48
CA VAL A 49 -7.86 -19.75 -25.73
C VAL A 49 -8.80 -19.83 -26.95
N ALA A 50 -8.41 -20.53 -28.01
CA ALA A 50 -9.27 -20.78 -29.17
C ALA A 50 -10.49 -21.65 -28.82
N GLU A 51 -10.34 -22.71 -28.01
CA GLU A 51 -11.44 -23.55 -27.56
C GLU A 51 -12.39 -22.82 -26.60
N SER A 52 -11.86 -21.98 -25.72
CA SER A 52 -12.66 -21.15 -24.81
C SER A 52 -13.38 -20.01 -25.54
N ALA A 53 -12.80 -19.48 -26.61
CA ALA A 53 -13.48 -18.56 -27.53
C ALA A 53 -14.54 -19.27 -28.38
N ALA A 54 -14.26 -20.48 -28.89
CA ALA A 54 -15.20 -21.27 -29.71
C ALA A 54 -16.44 -21.75 -28.94
N LYS A 55 -16.34 -21.96 -27.61
CA LYS A 55 -17.51 -22.25 -26.76
C LYS A 55 -18.43 -21.04 -26.53
N LYS A 56 -17.97 -19.82 -26.82
CA LYS A 56 -18.69 -18.58 -26.49
C LYS A 56 -19.41 -17.96 -27.68
N GLU A 57 -18.93 -18.16 -28.90
CA GLU A 57 -19.56 -17.67 -30.12
C GLU A 57 -19.44 -18.73 -31.23
N ASN A 58 -20.58 -19.09 -31.82
CA ASN A 58 -20.73 -20.13 -32.82
C ASN A 58 -20.14 -19.69 -34.18
N TYR A 59 -18.81 -19.52 -34.26
CA TYR A 59 -18.11 -19.05 -35.45
C TYR A 59 -17.28 -20.16 -36.09
N ARG A 60 -17.60 -20.48 -37.34
CA ARG A 60 -16.87 -21.41 -38.19
C ARG A 60 -15.90 -20.60 -39.03
N ILE A 61 -14.61 -20.65 -38.72
CA ILE A 61 -13.60 -19.83 -39.41
C ILE A 61 -13.26 -20.47 -40.76
N SER A 62 -13.50 -19.71 -41.84
CA SER A 62 -13.06 -20.00 -43.20
C SER A 62 -11.59 -19.66 -43.37
N HIS A 63 -10.88 -20.52 -44.08
CA HIS A 63 -9.50 -20.32 -44.55
C HIS A 63 -9.49 -19.18 -45.60
N ASP A 64 -8.97 -18.02 -45.21
CA ASP A 64 -8.26 -17.00 -46.02
C ASP A 64 -8.58 -15.59 -45.51
N HIS A 65 -7.66 -14.99 -44.74
CA HIS A 65 -7.47 -13.55 -44.75
C HIS A 65 -6.09 -13.18 -44.17
N ASN A 66 -5.19 -12.73 -45.06
CA ASN A 66 -3.98 -12.00 -44.69
C ASN A 66 -4.38 -10.63 -44.11
N LEU A 67 -4.31 -10.48 -42.78
CA LEU A 67 -4.71 -9.25 -42.08
C LEU A 67 -3.48 -8.43 -41.63
N GLY A 68 -3.12 -7.45 -42.46
CA GLY A 68 -2.95 -6.06 -42.03
C GLY A 68 -2.07 -5.73 -40.81
N MET A 69 -0.84 -6.24 -40.72
CA MET A 69 0.15 -5.83 -39.70
C MET A 69 0.33 -4.30 -39.59
N GLN A 70 0.21 -3.55 -40.70
CA GLN A 70 0.29 -2.08 -40.68
C GLN A 70 -0.92 -1.40 -40.03
N GLN A 71 -2.10 -2.01 -40.09
CA GLN A 71 -3.31 -1.45 -39.49
C GLN A 71 -3.26 -1.61 -37.97
N TYR A 72 -2.81 -2.77 -37.47
CA TYR A 72 -2.56 -3.00 -36.05
C TYR A 72 -1.43 -2.11 -35.50
N ALA A 73 -0.34 -1.89 -36.25
CA ALA A 73 0.74 -1.00 -35.83
C ALA A 73 0.28 0.47 -35.69
N ASN A 74 -0.63 0.92 -36.54
CA ASN A 74 -1.20 2.27 -36.46
C ASN A 74 -2.23 2.41 -35.35
N GLU A 75 -3.05 1.38 -35.10
CA GLU A 75 -3.96 1.34 -33.95
C GLU A 75 -3.19 1.33 -32.62
N ILE A 76 -2.08 0.58 -32.53
CA ILE A 76 -1.22 0.57 -31.33
C ILE A 76 -0.58 1.95 -31.10
N LYS A 77 -0.14 2.65 -32.16
CA LYS A 77 0.37 4.03 -32.04
C LYS A 77 -0.69 5.03 -31.60
N GLN A 78 -1.93 4.91 -32.10
CA GLN A 78 -3.04 5.75 -31.64
C GLN A 78 -3.42 5.45 -30.18
N LEU A 79 -3.43 4.18 -29.80
CA LEU A 79 -3.71 3.76 -28.42
C LEU A 79 -2.60 4.24 -27.47
N GLN A 80 -1.32 4.11 -27.83
CA GLN A 80 -0.20 4.65 -27.04
C GLN A 80 -0.29 6.17 -26.88
N GLY A 81 -0.59 6.92 -27.95
CA GLY A 81 -0.78 8.37 -27.87
C GLY A 81 -1.97 8.76 -26.98
N SER A 82 -3.06 8.00 -27.01
CA SER A 82 -4.23 8.24 -26.14
C SER A 82 -3.96 7.94 -24.66
N VAL A 83 -3.16 6.91 -24.37
CA VAL A 83 -2.74 6.55 -23.01
C VAL A 83 -1.76 7.58 -22.43
N GLU A 84 -0.83 8.11 -23.23
CA GLU A 84 0.03 9.22 -22.80
C GLU A 84 -0.77 10.50 -22.51
N LEU A 85 -1.82 10.78 -23.32
CA LEU A 85 -2.74 11.91 -23.11
C LEU A 85 -3.62 11.76 -21.86
N GLU A 86 -4.05 10.54 -21.52
CA GLU A 86 -4.77 10.27 -20.26
C GLU A 86 -3.85 10.36 -19.03
N THR A 87 -2.58 9.97 -19.18
CA THR A 87 -1.57 10.09 -18.11
C THR A 87 -1.18 11.56 -17.86
N GLN A 88 -1.33 12.44 -18.87
CA GLN A 88 -1.07 13.88 -18.76
C GLN A 88 -2.24 14.73 -18.24
N LYS A 89 -3.47 14.21 -18.14
CA LYS A 89 -4.54 14.97 -17.48
C LYS A 89 -4.21 15.07 -15.99
N LYS A 90 -3.83 16.28 -15.54
CA LYS A 90 -3.76 16.61 -14.11
C LYS A 90 -5.12 16.33 -13.48
N LEU A 91 -5.22 15.20 -12.80
CA LEU A 91 -6.39 14.80 -12.04
C LEU A 91 -6.66 15.84 -10.92
N PRO A 92 -7.92 16.11 -10.59
CA PRO A 92 -8.26 17.03 -9.50
C PRO A 92 -7.61 16.54 -8.19
N PHE A 93 -7.11 17.48 -7.38
CA PHE A 93 -6.43 17.26 -6.08
C PHE A 93 -5.00 16.71 -6.09
N GLY A 94 -4.35 16.52 -7.25
CA GLY A 94 -2.94 16.06 -7.28
C GLY A 94 -2.75 14.60 -6.82
N LEU A 95 -3.84 13.84 -6.73
CA LEU A 95 -3.82 12.41 -6.42
C LEU A 95 -3.33 11.61 -7.64
N SER A 96 -2.53 10.56 -7.40
CA SER A 96 -2.05 9.68 -8.46
C SER A 96 -3.22 8.94 -9.13
N PRO A 97 -3.14 8.61 -10.44
CA PRO A 97 -4.18 7.84 -11.14
C PRO A 97 -4.50 6.51 -10.46
N VAL A 98 -3.49 5.88 -9.86
CA VAL A 98 -3.60 4.64 -9.09
C VAL A 98 -4.45 4.85 -7.83
N ALA A 99 -4.21 5.92 -7.07
CA ALA A 99 -5.01 6.23 -5.89
C ALA A 99 -6.49 6.47 -6.25
N MET A 100 -6.75 7.15 -7.38
CA MET A 100 -8.11 7.35 -7.86
C MET A 100 -8.78 6.05 -8.28
N ALA A 101 -8.05 5.13 -8.94
CA ALA A 101 -8.55 3.81 -9.27
C ALA A 101 -8.89 3.00 -8.00
N PHE A 102 -8.06 3.06 -6.96
CA PHE A 102 -8.34 2.42 -5.67
C PHE A 102 -9.59 2.98 -4.99
N MET A 103 -9.73 4.31 -4.91
CA MET A 103 -10.92 4.94 -4.34
C MET A 103 -12.19 4.55 -5.08
N LYS A 104 -12.14 4.45 -6.42
CA LYS A 104 -13.30 4.06 -7.23
C LYS A 104 -13.66 2.57 -7.05
N THR A 105 -12.65 1.70 -6.95
CA THR A 105 -12.83 0.25 -6.78
C THR A 105 -13.35 -0.10 -5.39
N PHE A 106 -12.80 0.50 -4.34
CA PHE A 106 -13.15 0.21 -2.95
C PHE A 106 -14.18 1.19 -2.36
N LYS A 107 -14.86 1.99 -3.21
CA LYS A 107 -15.84 3.00 -2.78
C LYS A 107 -16.88 2.47 -1.78
N ARG A 108 -17.38 1.24 -1.98
CA ARG A 108 -18.40 0.65 -1.11
C ARG A 108 -17.86 0.43 0.30
N GLU A 109 -16.69 -0.17 0.42
CA GLU A 109 -16.06 -0.46 1.70
C GLU A 109 -15.69 0.84 2.42
N ILE A 110 -15.14 1.82 1.68
CA ILE A 110 -14.82 3.16 2.21
C ILE A 110 -16.10 3.83 2.75
N THR A 111 -17.20 3.80 2.01
CA THR A 111 -18.48 4.37 2.48
C THR A 111 -19.01 3.64 3.72
N ILE A 112 -18.85 2.32 3.82
CA ILE A 112 -19.25 1.55 5.02
C ILE A 112 -18.40 1.97 6.22
N VAL A 113 -17.08 2.10 6.04
CA VAL A 113 -16.17 2.56 7.11
C VAL A 113 -16.55 3.97 7.56
N LEU A 114 -16.71 4.91 6.62
CA LEU A 114 -17.13 6.28 6.94
C LEU A 114 -18.49 6.34 7.63
N GLY A 115 -19.45 5.52 7.19
CA GLY A 115 -20.78 5.41 7.82
C GLY A 115 -20.69 4.93 9.28
N ASN A 116 -19.85 3.93 9.56
CA ASN A 116 -19.62 3.46 10.93
C ASN A 116 -18.86 4.48 11.79
N CYS A 117 -17.93 5.24 11.20
CA CYS A 117 -17.27 6.34 11.90
C CYS A 117 -18.26 7.45 12.29
N ILE A 118 -19.20 7.81 11.41
CA ILE A 118 -20.27 8.77 11.73
C ILE A 118 -21.17 8.22 12.84
N LEU A 119 -21.57 6.94 12.74
CA LEU A 119 -22.39 6.29 13.77
C LEU A 119 -21.68 6.27 15.13
N TYR A 120 -20.37 6.00 15.15
CA TYR A 120 -19.54 6.08 16.35
C TYR A 120 -19.55 7.48 16.97
N ILE A 121 -19.33 8.53 16.17
CA ILE A 121 -19.34 9.92 16.63
C ILE A 121 -20.71 10.30 17.21
N LEU A 122 -21.80 9.90 16.54
CA LEU A 122 -23.17 10.14 17.02
C LEU A 122 -23.46 9.41 18.33
N ALA A 123 -23.04 8.15 18.44
CA ALA A 123 -23.21 7.35 19.66
C ALA A 123 -22.44 7.96 20.85
N LEU A 124 -21.22 8.44 20.64
CA LEU A 124 -20.46 9.16 21.67
C LEU A 124 -21.10 10.48 22.08
N SER A 125 -21.62 11.23 21.09
CA SER A 125 -22.33 12.48 21.35
C SER A 125 -23.58 12.22 22.19
N MET A 126 -24.37 11.21 21.82
CA MET A 126 -25.54 10.75 22.57
C MET A 126 -25.17 10.33 23.99
N GLN A 127 -24.09 9.56 24.16
CA GLN A 127 -23.63 9.12 25.47
C GLN A 127 -23.34 10.29 26.41
N SER A 128 -22.76 11.38 25.90
CA SER A 128 -22.48 12.57 26.70
C SER A 128 -23.75 13.24 27.25
N TYR A 129 -24.81 13.34 26.43
CA TYR A 129 -26.11 13.85 26.88
C TYR A 129 -26.79 12.91 27.89
N VAL A 130 -26.67 11.61 27.71
CA VAL A 130 -27.24 10.63 28.65
C VAL A 130 -26.54 10.74 30.00
N VAL A 131 -25.22 10.93 30.04
CA VAL A 131 -24.48 11.17 31.28
C VAL A 131 -24.96 12.44 31.98
N GLN A 132 -25.18 13.53 31.25
CA GLN A 132 -25.75 14.76 31.81
C GLN A 132 -27.15 14.51 32.42
N ALA A 133 -28.01 13.76 31.73
CA ALA A 133 -29.33 13.42 32.24
C ALA A 133 -29.27 12.53 33.50
N VAL A 134 -28.30 11.63 33.60
CA VAL A 134 -28.05 10.86 34.85
C VAL A 134 -27.63 11.78 35.99
N LEU A 135 -26.78 12.79 35.73
CA LEU A 135 -26.37 13.76 36.74
C LEU A 135 -27.55 14.63 37.22
N GLN A 136 -28.42 15.08 36.31
CA GLN A 136 -29.64 15.83 36.65
C GLN A 136 -30.59 14.99 37.51
N PHE A 137 -30.79 13.71 37.16
CA PHE A 137 -31.61 12.79 37.95
C PHE A 137 -31.08 12.63 39.38
N LEU A 138 -29.75 12.50 39.53
CA LEU A 138 -29.10 12.39 40.83
C LEU A 138 -29.18 13.70 41.63
N ALA A 139 -29.21 14.85 40.95
CA ALA A 139 -29.40 16.16 41.56
C ALA A 139 -30.87 16.45 41.96
N GLY A 140 -31.82 15.62 41.52
CA GLY A 140 -33.25 15.80 41.75
C GLY A 140 -33.90 16.86 40.85
N GLU A 141 -33.25 17.21 39.73
CA GLU A 141 -33.77 18.12 38.71
C GLU A 141 -34.58 17.36 37.64
N GLU A 142 -35.41 18.08 36.87
CA GLU A 142 -36.12 17.46 35.74
C GLU A 142 -35.13 17.03 34.64
N ASN A 143 -35.19 15.76 34.27
CA ASN A 143 -34.30 15.16 33.29
C ASN A 143 -34.60 15.64 31.88
N LEU A 144 -33.56 15.89 31.06
CA LEU A 144 -33.68 16.19 29.62
C LEU A 144 -34.58 15.20 28.84
N PHE A 145 -34.54 13.91 29.20
CA PHE A 145 -35.33 12.85 28.55
C PHE A 145 -36.71 12.62 29.19
N HIS A 146 -37.07 13.37 30.25
CA HIS A 146 -38.32 13.20 31.00
C HIS A 146 -38.57 11.76 31.47
N VAL A 147 -37.49 11.02 31.76
CA VAL A 147 -37.56 9.63 32.24
C VAL A 147 -37.55 9.66 33.77
N GLU A 148 -38.61 9.14 34.38
CA GLU A 148 -38.78 9.10 35.84
C GLU A 148 -37.87 8.07 36.54
N SER A 149 -37.34 7.09 35.80
CA SER A 149 -36.54 5.98 36.35
C SER A 149 -35.10 6.02 35.87
N GLY A 150 -34.15 6.21 36.81
CA GLY A 150 -32.72 6.18 36.55
C GLY A 150 -32.19 4.88 35.91
N TYR A 151 -32.88 3.75 36.11
CA TYR A 151 -32.52 2.48 35.49
C TYR A 151 -32.59 2.52 33.96
N TRP A 152 -33.59 3.20 33.39
CA TRP A 152 -33.72 3.35 31.94
C TRP A 152 -32.61 4.21 31.34
N LEU A 153 -32.18 5.26 32.04
CA LEU A 153 -31.04 6.08 31.62
C LEU A 153 -29.74 5.26 31.53
N LEU A 154 -29.49 4.38 32.50
CA LEU A 154 -28.34 3.47 32.49
C LEU A 154 -28.40 2.44 31.34
N VAL A 155 -29.59 1.91 31.04
CA VAL A 155 -29.79 1.00 29.90
C VAL A 155 -29.47 1.73 28.58
N ILE A 156 -29.99 2.95 28.39
CA ILE A 156 -29.72 3.75 27.20
C ILE A 156 -28.22 4.04 27.07
N MET A 157 -27.55 4.42 28.17
CA MET A 157 -26.11 4.66 28.18
C MET A 157 -25.31 3.42 27.78
N THR A 158 -25.71 2.25 28.29
CA THR A 158 -25.05 0.97 27.99
C THR A 158 -25.23 0.60 26.53
N VAL A 159 -26.44 0.73 25.98
CA VAL A 159 -26.73 0.47 24.57
C VAL A 159 -25.94 1.42 23.67
N ALA A 160 -25.88 2.71 24.01
CA ALA A 160 -25.09 3.69 23.26
C ALA A 160 -23.59 3.36 23.29
N SER A 161 -23.07 2.92 24.44
CA SER A 161 -21.66 2.52 24.59
C SER A 161 -21.32 1.28 23.76
N ILE A 162 -22.19 0.26 23.78
CA ILE A 162 -22.03 -0.95 22.96
C ILE A 162 -22.08 -0.60 21.48
N LEU A 163 -22.99 0.30 21.07
CA LEU A 163 -23.08 0.76 19.70
C LEU A 163 -21.82 1.51 19.27
N ALA A 164 -21.31 2.43 20.10
CA ALA A 164 -20.09 3.17 19.81
C ALA A 164 -18.89 2.23 19.63
N VAL A 165 -18.64 1.36 20.61
CA VAL A 165 -17.51 0.42 20.58
C VAL A 165 -17.67 -0.60 19.44
N GLY A 166 -18.89 -1.09 19.21
CA GLY A 166 -19.22 -2.01 18.13
C GLY A 166 -18.97 -1.41 16.74
N SER A 167 -19.44 -0.17 16.51
CA SER A 167 -19.22 0.55 15.25
C SER A 167 -17.75 0.83 15.00
N LEU A 168 -16.99 1.22 16.02
CA LEU A 168 -15.55 1.46 15.89
C LEU A 168 -14.79 0.17 15.53
N ASN A 169 -15.05 -0.92 16.25
CA ASN A 169 -14.41 -2.21 15.97
C ASN A 169 -14.80 -2.75 14.59
N TYR A 170 -16.07 -2.58 14.18
CA TYR A 170 -16.50 -2.98 12.86
C TYR A 170 -15.83 -2.15 11.77
N ALA A 171 -15.71 -0.82 11.95
CA ALA A 171 -14.97 0.05 11.04
C ALA A 171 -13.49 -0.37 10.92
N PHE A 172 -12.84 -0.68 12.05
CA PHE A 172 -11.45 -1.16 12.08
C PHE A 172 -11.30 -2.51 11.37
N PHE A 173 -12.23 -3.44 11.59
CA PHE A 173 -12.24 -4.75 10.94
C PHE A 173 -12.42 -4.63 9.42
N VAL A 174 -13.40 -3.85 8.96
CA VAL A 174 -13.63 -3.61 7.53
C VAL A 174 -12.42 -2.91 6.91
N SER A 175 -11.89 -1.87 7.56
CA SER A 175 -10.70 -1.15 7.09
C SER A 175 -9.48 -2.07 6.96
N SER A 176 -9.23 -2.92 7.96
CA SER A 176 -8.13 -3.90 7.94
C SER A 176 -8.32 -4.93 6.83
N ARG A 177 -9.54 -5.44 6.65
CA ARG A 177 -9.87 -6.39 5.57
C ARG A 177 -9.68 -5.75 4.20
N THR A 178 -10.14 -4.52 4.00
CA THR A 178 -9.99 -3.79 2.75
C THR A 178 -8.52 -3.46 2.49
N GLY A 179 -7.78 -3.02 3.50
CA GLY A 179 -6.34 -2.77 3.42
C GLY A 179 -5.59 -4.03 2.99
N ALA A 180 -5.91 -5.20 3.57
CA ALA A 180 -5.26 -6.45 3.21
C ALA A 180 -5.54 -6.85 1.75
N ASN A 181 -6.77 -6.64 1.28
CA ASN A 181 -7.13 -6.84 -0.12
C ASN A 181 -6.38 -5.87 -1.04
N MET A 182 -6.27 -4.58 -0.66
CA MET A 182 -5.50 -3.59 -1.41
C MET A 182 -4.03 -3.98 -1.50
N ARG A 183 -3.42 -4.40 -0.38
CA ARG A 183 -2.03 -4.89 -0.33
C ARG A 183 -1.79 -6.04 -1.30
N SER A 184 -2.63 -7.08 -1.24
CA SER A 184 -2.52 -8.24 -2.14
C SER A 184 -2.71 -7.86 -3.61
N LEU A 185 -3.63 -6.94 -3.90
CA LEU A 185 -3.89 -6.49 -5.26
C LEU A 185 -2.73 -5.65 -5.82
N VAL A 186 -2.14 -4.76 -5.02
CA VAL A 186 -0.92 -4.03 -5.42
C VAL A 186 0.23 -5.00 -5.65
N MET A 187 0.41 -6.01 -4.78
CA MET A 187 1.46 -7.01 -4.93
C MET A 187 1.31 -7.79 -6.25
N ASP A 188 0.09 -8.22 -6.59
CA ASP A 188 -0.20 -8.89 -7.86
C ASP A 188 0.03 -7.97 -9.07
N LEU A 189 -0.40 -6.70 -9.01
CA LEU A 189 -0.16 -5.73 -10.08
C LEU A 189 1.33 -5.49 -10.33
N VAL A 190 2.12 -5.33 -9.25
CA VAL A 190 3.57 -5.18 -9.34
C VAL A 190 4.20 -6.45 -9.91
N TYR A 191 3.72 -7.62 -9.50
CA TYR A 191 4.21 -8.91 -10.01
C TYR A 191 3.93 -9.08 -11.52
N GLN A 192 2.69 -8.87 -11.95
CA GLN A 192 2.33 -8.96 -13.37
C GLN A 192 3.06 -7.93 -14.21
N LYS A 193 3.23 -6.70 -13.70
CA LYS A 193 4.00 -5.66 -14.39
C LYS A 193 5.48 -6.05 -14.49
N SER A 194 6.04 -6.67 -13.45
CA SER A 194 7.44 -7.13 -13.44
C SER A 194 7.74 -8.15 -14.54
N LEU A 195 6.78 -9.05 -14.82
CA LEU A 195 6.90 -10.08 -15.87
C LEU A 195 6.74 -9.53 -17.30
N ARG A 196 6.12 -8.35 -17.46
CA ARG A 196 5.82 -7.73 -18.76
C ARG A 196 6.71 -6.52 -19.08
N LEU A 197 7.72 -6.24 -18.26
CA LEU A 197 8.68 -5.16 -18.51
C LEU A 197 9.56 -5.50 -19.73
N SER A 198 9.82 -4.50 -20.57
CA SER A 198 10.82 -4.61 -21.64
C SER A 198 12.23 -4.73 -21.03
N CYS A 199 13.18 -5.32 -21.77
CA CYS A 199 14.57 -5.42 -21.30
C CYS A 199 15.18 -4.07 -20.92
N VAL A 200 14.85 -3.00 -21.67
CA VAL A 200 15.32 -1.62 -21.39
C VAL A 200 14.76 -1.13 -20.05
N ALA A 201 13.44 -1.23 -19.84
CA ALA A 201 12.83 -0.80 -18.58
C ALA A 201 13.25 -1.69 -17.39
N ARG A 202 13.53 -2.98 -17.63
CA ARG A 202 14.03 -3.89 -16.59
C ARG A 202 15.45 -3.56 -16.13
N GLN A 203 16.25 -2.88 -16.94
CA GLN A 203 17.57 -2.39 -16.51
C GLN A 203 17.47 -1.18 -15.57
N GLU A 204 16.36 -0.43 -15.61
CA GLU A 204 16.13 0.71 -14.71
C GLU A 204 15.71 0.29 -13.29
N TYR A 205 15.13 -0.91 -13.14
CA TYR A 205 14.67 -1.42 -11.84
C TYR A 205 15.47 -2.66 -11.43
N SER A 206 16.21 -2.56 -10.33
CA SER A 206 16.88 -3.70 -9.73
C SER A 206 15.88 -4.70 -9.12
N THR A 207 16.28 -5.97 -9.04
CA THR A 207 15.49 -7.01 -8.35
C THR A 207 15.19 -6.63 -6.90
N GLY A 208 16.11 -5.90 -6.24
CA GLY A 208 15.93 -5.39 -4.88
C GLY A 208 14.81 -4.35 -4.79
N GLU A 209 14.76 -3.39 -5.71
CA GLU A 209 13.71 -2.35 -5.72
C GLU A 209 12.33 -2.94 -5.97
N VAL A 210 12.21 -3.93 -6.86
CA VAL A 210 10.94 -4.63 -7.10
C VAL A 210 10.49 -5.38 -5.83
N LEU A 211 11.42 -6.02 -5.11
CA LEU A 211 11.12 -6.70 -3.86
C LEU A 211 10.68 -5.71 -2.75
N THR A 212 11.33 -4.54 -2.67
CA THR A 212 10.91 -3.47 -1.76
C THR A 212 9.50 -2.98 -2.09
N LEU A 213 9.17 -2.79 -3.37
CA LEU A 213 7.83 -2.43 -3.81
C LEU A 213 6.79 -3.47 -3.34
N MET A 214 7.09 -4.75 -3.54
CA MET A 214 6.18 -5.85 -3.17
C MET A 214 6.02 -6.03 -1.65
N SER A 215 7.02 -5.66 -0.86
CA SER A 215 7.05 -5.92 0.58
C SER A 215 6.72 -4.69 1.42
N VAL A 216 7.58 -3.66 1.37
CA VAL A 216 7.52 -2.46 2.22
C VAL A 216 6.46 -1.50 1.72
N ASP A 217 6.42 -1.22 0.41
CA ASP A 217 5.50 -0.21 -0.12
C ASP A 217 4.05 -0.71 -0.13
N THR A 218 3.81 -1.99 -0.42
CA THR A 218 2.45 -2.57 -0.29
C THR A 218 1.96 -2.57 1.15
N GLU A 219 2.85 -2.72 2.13
CA GLU A 219 2.49 -2.62 3.54
C GLU A 219 2.11 -1.19 3.93
N ARG A 220 2.81 -0.19 3.39
CA ARG A 220 2.41 1.22 3.56
C ARG A 220 1.01 1.47 3.02
N VAL A 221 0.62 0.84 1.90
CA VAL A 221 -0.75 0.94 1.36
C VAL A 221 -1.78 0.36 2.35
N PHE A 222 -1.48 -0.78 2.97
CA PHE A 222 -2.32 -1.36 4.04
C PHE A 222 -2.49 -0.37 5.20
N MET A 223 -1.38 0.17 5.71
CA MET A 223 -1.39 1.13 6.82
C MET A 223 -2.17 2.40 6.48
N VAL A 224 -2.02 2.94 5.25
CA VAL A 224 -2.77 4.12 4.81
C VAL A 224 -4.27 3.84 4.81
N MET A 225 -4.72 2.69 4.31
CA MET A 225 -6.14 2.34 4.35
C MET A 225 -6.64 2.25 5.81
N GLN A 226 -5.87 1.59 6.67
CA GLN A 226 -6.21 1.40 8.08
C GLN A 226 -6.33 2.72 8.85
N GLU A 227 -5.38 3.64 8.65
CA GLU A 227 -5.28 4.89 9.41
C GLU A 227 -6.02 6.08 8.76
N SER A 228 -6.33 6.01 7.46
CA SER A 228 -7.02 7.09 6.74
C SER A 228 -8.33 7.60 7.38
N PRO A 229 -9.18 6.76 8.01
CA PRO A 229 -10.41 7.25 8.63
C PRO A 229 -10.14 8.25 9.77
N TRP A 230 -9.04 8.08 10.52
CA TRP A 230 -8.68 8.97 11.62
C TRP A 230 -8.34 10.39 11.18
N ILE A 231 -7.89 10.57 9.94
CA ILE A 231 -7.63 11.89 9.35
C ILE A 231 -8.92 12.71 9.27
N ILE A 232 -10.06 12.07 9.05
CA ILE A 232 -11.38 12.72 8.99
C ILE A 232 -12.04 12.73 10.37
N VAL A 233 -12.01 11.60 11.07
CA VAL A 233 -12.66 11.44 12.38
C VAL A 233 -12.06 12.36 13.44
N GLY A 234 -10.74 12.54 13.45
CA GLY A 234 -10.06 13.38 14.45
C GLY A 234 -10.56 14.83 14.46
N PRO A 235 -10.46 15.58 13.34
CA PRO A 235 -10.92 16.96 13.25
C PRO A 235 -12.43 17.10 13.51
N VAL A 236 -13.25 16.19 12.97
CA VAL A 236 -14.70 16.23 13.17
C VAL A 236 -15.04 16.02 14.64
N SER A 237 -14.41 15.04 15.30
CA SER A 237 -14.61 14.78 16.72
C SER A 237 -14.18 15.96 17.57
N PHE A 238 -13.05 16.61 17.26
CA PHE A 238 -12.59 17.81 17.95
C PHE A 238 -13.65 18.93 17.92
N VAL A 239 -14.19 19.24 16.74
CA VAL A 239 -15.20 20.29 16.59
C VAL A 239 -16.46 19.96 17.38
N ILE A 240 -16.93 18.71 17.28
CA ILE A 240 -18.12 18.25 18.00
C ILE A 240 -17.90 18.32 19.51
N SER A 241 -16.74 17.90 20.02
CA SER A 241 -16.42 17.99 21.45
C SER A 241 -16.47 19.43 21.98
N VAL A 242 -15.91 20.39 21.25
CA VAL A 242 -15.96 21.81 21.66
C VAL A 242 -17.39 22.33 21.68
N ILE A 243 -18.18 22.03 20.65
CA ILE A 243 -19.60 22.41 20.57
C ILE A 243 -20.39 21.80 21.73
N LEU A 244 -20.17 20.51 22.01
CA LEU A 244 -20.88 19.77 23.04
C LEU A 244 -20.59 20.33 24.44
N VAL A 245 -19.33 20.63 24.76
CA VAL A 245 -18.97 21.28 26.03
C VAL A 245 -19.64 22.64 26.18
N GLY A 246 -19.79 23.39 25.08
CA GLY A 246 -20.47 24.69 25.08
C GLY A 246 -21.96 24.59 25.38
N PHE A 247 -22.63 23.55 24.88
CA PHE A 247 -24.05 23.30 25.17
C PHE A 247 -24.30 22.67 26.54
N LEU A 248 -23.40 21.80 27.01
CA LEU A 248 -23.57 21.08 28.28
C LEU A 248 -23.23 21.93 29.51
N PHE A 249 -22.22 22.79 29.40
CA PHE A 249 -21.70 23.58 30.52
C PHE A 249 -21.91 25.07 30.26
N ASP A 250 -20.95 25.71 29.59
CA ASP A 250 -20.95 27.14 29.27
C ASP A 250 -19.93 27.46 28.17
N VAL A 251 -20.12 28.59 27.50
CA VAL A 251 -19.21 29.07 26.44
C VAL A 251 -17.78 29.30 26.96
N ALA A 252 -17.63 29.75 28.22
CA ALA A 252 -16.32 29.92 28.85
C ALA A 252 -15.57 28.58 29.01
N SER A 253 -16.28 27.53 29.42
CA SER A 253 -15.73 26.17 29.55
C SER A 253 -15.35 25.59 28.19
N ALA A 254 -16.16 25.83 27.16
CA ALA A 254 -15.84 25.41 25.79
C ALA A 254 -14.59 26.10 25.25
N ALA A 255 -14.44 27.41 25.49
CA ALA A 255 -13.25 28.16 25.10
C ALA A 255 -12.00 27.63 25.83
N GLY A 256 -12.08 27.38 27.14
CA GLY A 256 -10.99 26.79 27.91
C GLY A 256 -10.61 25.38 27.42
N GLY A 257 -11.60 24.54 27.14
CA GLY A 257 -11.41 23.21 26.57
C GLY A 257 -10.75 23.25 25.19
N ALA A 258 -11.21 24.13 24.31
CA ALA A 258 -10.64 24.30 22.97
C ALA A 258 -9.16 24.74 23.04
N VAL A 259 -8.84 25.74 23.88
CA VAL A 259 -7.45 26.18 24.09
C VAL A 259 -6.59 25.03 24.62
N THR A 260 -7.09 24.29 25.60
CA THR A 260 -6.35 23.14 26.19
C THR A 260 -6.07 22.07 25.14
N LEU A 261 -7.07 21.68 24.34
CA LEU A 261 -6.90 20.68 23.29
C LEU A 261 -5.95 21.15 22.18
N ILE A 262 -5.99 22.43 21.81
CA ILE A 262 -5.05 23.02 20.83
C ILE A 262 -3.63 22.98 21.36
N VAL A 263 -3.41 23.38 22.62
CA VAL A 263 -2.08 23.35 23.25
C VAL A 263 -1.55 21.91 23.30
N ILE A 264 -2.36 20.95 23.74
CA ILE A 264 -1.98 19.53 23.77
C ILE A 264 -1.65 19.02 22.37
N SER A 265 -2.43 19.40 21.35
CA SER A 265 -2.18 19.02 19.96
C SER A 265 -0.87 19.60 19.44
N MET A 266 -0.60 20.88 19.72
CA MET A 266 0.64 21.55 19.32
C MET A 266 1.87 20.92 19.99
N VAL A 267 1.79 20.63 21.28
CA VAL A 267 2.85 19.91 22.02
C VAL A 267 3.05 18.52 21.41
N SER A 268 1.98 17.76 21.17
CA SER A 268 2.06 16.44 20.54
C SER A 268 2.77 16.47 19.18
N VAL A 269 2.48 17.47 18.34
CA VAL A 269 3.16 17.65 17.04
C VAL A 269 4.65 17.98 17.21
N GLN A 270 5.02 18.84 18.17
CA GLN A 270 6.42 19.15 18.45
C GLN A 270 7.20 17.92 18.94
N PHE A 271 6.61 17.12 19.81
CA PHE A 271 7.18 15.85 20.26
C PHE A 271 7.33 14.88 19.08
N GLY A 272 6.30 14.73 18.25
CA GLY A 272 6.33 13.90 17.04
C GLY A 272 7.47 14.30 16.09
N ASN A 273 7.63 15.59 15.81
CA ASN A 273 8.72 16.10 14.96
C ASN A 273 10.11 15.87 15.58
N THR A 274 10.21 15.93 16.91
CA THR A 274 11.48 15.66 17.60
C THR A 274 11.82 14.17 17.55
N ILE A 275 10.85 13.29 17.80
CA ILE A 275 11.00 11.84 17.65
C ILE A 275 11.39 11.50 16.21
N ALA A 276 10.74 12.08 15.21
CA ALA A 276 11.04 11.84 13.81
C ALA A 276 12.48 12.26 13.44
N ARG A 277 12.96 13.41 13.94
CA ARG A 277 14.35 13.86 13.76
C ARG A 277 15.35 12.91 14.41
N VAL A 278 15.12 12.53 15.66
CA VAL A 278 15.99 11.59 16.38
C VAL A 278 16.01 10.22 15.69
N GLN A 279 14.85 9.71 15.24
CA GLN A 279 14.79 8.48 14.47
C GLN A 279 15.53 8.58 13.14
N HIS A 280 15.44 9.70 12.44
CA HIS A 280 16.17 9.92 11.20
C HIS A 280 17.68 9.85 11.42
N ASP A 281 18.19 10.56 12.44
CA ASP A 281 19.61 10.57 12.78
C ASP A 281 20.08 9.19 13.26
N LEU A 282 19.26 8.51 14.07
CA LEU A 282 19.51 7.15 14.54
C LEU A 282 19.61 6.17 13.36
N LEU A 283 18.68 6.24 12.40
CA LEU A 283 18.68 5.38 11.21
C LEU A 283 19.93 5.59 10.36
N ALA A 284 20.40 6.84 10.20
CA ALA A 284 21.64 7.12 9.48
C ALA A 284 22.87 6.47 10.16
N VAL A 285 22.95 6.51 11.50
CA VAL A 285 24.03 5.86 12.26
C VAL A 285 23.93 4.33 12.18
N ILE A 286 22.71 3.78 12.28
CA ILE A 286 22.45 2.34 12.12
C ILE A 286 22.90 1.88 10.73
N GLU A 287 22.54 2.60 9.67
CA GLU A 287 22.93 2.30 8.29
C GLU A 287 24.46 2.27 8.15
N GLN A 288 25.15 3.28 8.70
CA GLN A 288 26.61 3.32 8.70
C GLN A 288 27.22 2.09 9.41
N ARG A 289 26.69 1.71 10.57
CA ARG A 289 27.17 0.54 11.33
C ARG A 289 26.98 -0.74 10.52
N VAL A 290 25.78 -0.95 9.97
CA VAL A 290 25.43 -2.13 9.17
C VAL A 290 26.31 -2.22 7.93
N LYS A 291 26.55 -1.11 7.23
CA LYS A 291 27.44 -1.04 6.07
C LYS A 291 28.87 -1.45 6.42
N VAL A 292 29.49 -0.82 7.43
CA VAL A 292 30.88 -1.14 7.85
C VAL A 292 31.00 -2.60 8.27
N THR A 293 30.01 -3.13 8.98
CA THR A 293 30.00 -4.53 9.43
C THR A 293 29.89 -5.48 8.24
N SER A 294 29.01 -5.18 7.28
CA SER A 294 28.80 -5.99 6.06
C SER A 294 30.05 -6.01 5.18
N GLU A 295 30.65 -4.85 4.89
CA GLU A 295 31.90 -4.74 4.11
C GLU A 295 33.05 -5.52 4.76
N SER A 296 33.14 -5.46 6.09
CA SER A 296 34.17 -6.17 6.85
C SER A 296 34.01 -7.68 6.81
N LEU A 297 32.76 -8.16 6.86
CA LEU A 297 32.46 -9.59 6.75
C LEU A 297 32.74 -10.12 5.34
N GLN A 298 32.44 -9.34 4.30
CA GLN A 298 32.80 -9.69 2.91
C GLN A 298 34.32 -9.76 2.72
N GLY A 299 35.08 -8.86 3.37
CA GLY A 299 36.55 -8.79 3.32
C GLY A 299 37.29 -9.59 4.40
N ILE A 300 36.64 -10.54 5.10
CA ILE A 300 37.16 -11.11 6.36
C ILE A 300 38.55 -11.74 6.24
N ARG A 301 38.86 -12.36 5.09
CA ARG A 301 40.19 -12.97 4.86
C ARG A 301 41.32 -11.95 4.86
N VAL A 302 41.09 -10.77 4.25
CA VAL A 302 42.08 -9.68 4.22
C VAL A 302 42.26 -9.10 5.62
N MET A 303 41.16 -8.89 6.34
CA MET A 303 41.20 -8.39 7.72
C MET A 303 42.02 -9.30 8.64
N LYS A 304 41.84 -10.62 8.51
CA LYS A 304 42.61 -11.62 9.26
C LYS A 304 44.08 -11.69 8.83
N PHE A 305 44.36 -11.61 7.53
CA PHE A 305 45.73 -11.64 7.01
C PHE A 305 46.60 -10.50 7.55
N TYR A 306 46.02 -9.30 7.71
CA TYR A 306 46.72 -8.13 8.25
C TYR A 306 46.51 -7.91 9.76
N ALA A 307 45.83 -8.82 10.47
CA ALA A 307 45.48 -8.67 11.90
C ALA A 307 44.79 -7.33 12.23
N TRP A 308 43.89 -6.86 11.36
CA TRP A 308 43.15 -5.60 11.52
C TRP A 308 41.87 -5.70 12.36
N GLU A 309 41.64 -6.84 13.02
CA GLU A 309 40.40 -7.08 13.77
C GLU A 309 40.15 -6.09 14.90
N GLU A 310 41.17 -5.77 15.69
CA GLU A 310 41.06 -4.84 16.82
C GLU A 310 40.74 -3.41 16.35
N SER A 311 41.41 -2.96 15.28
CA SER A 311 41.16 -1.64 14.68
C SER A 311 39.73 -1.53 14.15
N LEU A 312 39.23 -2.61 13.52
CA LEU A 312 37.84 -2.67 13.07
C LEU A 312 36.87 -2.66 14.25
N ALA A 313 37.12 -3.45 15.30
CA ALA A 313 36.28 -3.52 16.47
C ALA A 313 36.13 -2.14 17.12
N GLN A 314 37.23 -1.42 17.31
CA GLN A 314 37.22 -0.04 17.80
C GLN A 314 36.45 0.92 16.89
N ARG A 315 36.55 0.75 15.56
CA ARG A 315 35.77 1.56 14.60
C ARG A 315 34.27 1.31 14.74
N VAL A 316 33.85 0.05 14.86
CA VAL A 316 32.43 -0.31 15.05
C VAL A 316 31.92 0.17 16.41
N GLU A 317 32.71 0.04 17.46
CA GLU A 317 32.38 0.50 18.81
C GLU A 317 32.16 2.01 18.87
N LYS A 318 33.00 2.81 18.18
CA LYS A 318 32.80 4.26 18.06
C LYS A 318 31.48 4.62 17.38
N ILE A 319 31.07 3.86 16.36
CA ILE A 319 29.77 4.08 15.68
C ILE A 319 28.63 3.67 16.63
N ARG A 320 28.78 2.56 17.35
CA ARG A 320 27.79 2.09 18.33
C ARG A 320 27.60 3.06 19.50
N ALA A 321 28.67 3.71 19.97
CA ALA A 321 28.58 4.74 21.00
C ALA A 321 27.73 5.94 20.56
N LYS A 322 27.86 6.36 19.30
CA LYS A 322 26.98 7.39 18.71
C LYS A 322 25.53 6.93 18.64
N GLU A 323 25.30 5.68 18.23
CA GLU A 323 23.96 5.08 18.17
C GLU A 323 23.29 5.08 19.54
N ILE A 324 24.02 4.67 20.59
CA ILE A 324 23.51 4.64 21.98
C ILE A 324 23.16 6.04 22.50
N THR A 325 23.83 7.09 22.01
CA THR A 325 23.51 8.47 22.42
C THR A 325 22.18 8.97 21.81
N LEU A 326 21.73 8.34 20.72
CA LEU A 326 20.49 8.68 20.00
C LEU A 326 19.30 7.77 20.36
N LEU A 327 19.55 6.67 21.08
CA LEU A 327 18.54 5.73 21.59
C LEU A 327 17.98 6.21 22.94
#